data_AF-N8TZB9-F1
#
_entry.id   AF-N8TZB9-F1
#
_cell.length_a   1.000
_cell.length_b   1.000
_cell.length_c   1.000
_cell.angle_alpha   90.00
_cell.angle_beta   90.00
_cell.angle_gamma   90.00
#
_symmetry.space_group_name_H-M   'P 1'
#
loop_
_entity.id
_entity.type
_entity.pdbx_description
1 polymer ?
#
loop_
_entity_poly.entity_id
_entity_poly.type
_entity_poly.pdbx_seq_one_letter_code
_entity_poly.pdbx_strand_id
1 'polypeptide(L)'
;MAEKLFPLAGMNNVQDDDALKRGGDSPTLFVRDALNIDISATGKLHLRKGGELVTPLKYENIWQSPLHQDVFATLNGELVRVNPQTWTSENLAFVGKNVRFEVINNLVYINGSRGLFSYNGFTISPLTIDTPASALLQQDGNGTLKTGQYGVAISWLRNGVESAVSAMTHIELSGQSDYDQTNDLSINVTLPFCLDDTVTDVAIYVTQRNGGELYKFGTYPVSTNQVSIHEISRLGKMAQFQHLSPMPSGKFMKYWNGRLITADRNVIKFSEPMAYHLYDERHGYMMMPQRITFIQPVDGGIWVGQTDHVVFLTGSQPKDMTYTRKSTQAPIYDSCILVDADLVGDDVSQNANCALWLAENGFVLGTATGQITQYHAGKLQGITAKLSRSVRLGRRIITTVT
;
A
#
# COMPACT_ATOMS: atom_id res chain seq x y z
N MET A 1 -18.11 35.84 44.96
CA MET A 1 -18.67 34.49 44.77
C MET A 1 -17.57 33.67 44.09
N ALA A 2 -17.11 32.55 44.65
CA ALA A 2 -16.01 31.78 44.05
C ALA A 2 -16.52 31.07 42.79
N GLU A 3 -15.91 31.38 41.65
CA GLU A 3 -16.30 30.83 40.36
C GLU A 3 -15.88 29.36 40.27
N LYS A 4 -16.81 28.45 39.95
CA LYS A 4 -16.48 27.03 39.78
C LYS A 4 -15.78 26.84 38.44
N LEU A 5 -14.49 26.48 38.49
CA LEU A 5 -13.64 26.23 37.32
C LEU A 5 -13.86 24.86 36.65
N PHE A 6 -14.69 23.99 37.23
CA PHE A 6 -14.84 22.60 36.80
C PHE A 6 -16.32 22.23 36.62
N PRO A 7 -16.63 21.32 35.67
CA PRO A 7 -15.71 20.56 34.82
C PRO A 7 -15.23 21.32 33.57
N LEU A 8 -13.97 21.11 33.17
CA LEU A 8 -13.43 21.58 31.90
C LEU A 8 -13.77 20.62 30.76
N ALA A 9 -14.34 21.12 29.67
CA ALA A 9 -14.74 20.31 28.51
C ALA A 9 -13.69 20.28 27.39
N GLY A 10 -12.67 21.13 27.45
CA GLY A 10 -11.63 21.19 26.43
C GLY A 10 -11.19 22.61 26.09
N MET A 11 -10.61 22.74 24.90
CA MET A 11 -10.18 24.01 24.35
C MET A 11 -11.24 24.58 23.38
N ASN A 12 -11.42 25.90 23.41
CA ASN A 12 -12.26 26.64 22.47
C ASN A 12 -11.61 27.99 22.14
N ASN A 13 -11.01 28.09 20.97
CA ASN A 13 -10.32 29.29 20.48
C ASN A 13 -11.09 30.03 19.37
N VAL A 14 -12.39 29.72 19.22
CA VAL A 14 -13.26 30.28 18.17
C VAL A 14 -14.36 31.16 18.76
N GLN A 15 -15.18 30.62 19.67
CA GLN A 15 -16.38 31.32 20.14
C GLN A 15 -16.03 32.46 21.11
N ASP A 16 -16.91 33.44 21.32
CA ASP A 16 -16.67 34.55 22.25
C ASP A 16 -16.57 34.09 23.72
N ASP A 17 -16.03 34.95 24.59
CA ASP A 17 -15.75 34.62 25.99
C ASP A 17 -17.01 34.19 26.76
N ASP A 18 -18.16 34.79 26.45
CA ASP A 18 -19.45 34.45 27.03
C ASP A 18 -19.90 33.02 26.70
N ALA A 19 -19.45 32.48 25.55
CA ALA A 19 -19.75 31.13 25.11
C ALA A 19 -18.81 30.06 25.68
N LEU A 20 -17.73 30.46 26.36
CA LEU A 20 -16.81 29.53 27.03
C LEU A 20 -17.41 28.89 28.27
N LYS A 21 -18.43 29.54 28.86
CA LYS A 21 -19.16 29.07 30.03
C LYS A 21 -20.57 28.68 29.61
N ARG A 22 -20.88 27.38 29.63
CA ARG A 22 -22.27 26.91 29.55
C ARG A 22 -22.78 26.59 30.95
N GLY A 23 -23.84 27.28 31.36
CA GLY A 23 -24.62 26.95 32.56
C GLY A 23 -25.76 25.96 32.27
N GLY A 24 -26.61 25.68 33.26
CA GLY A 24 -27.75 24.76 33.16
C GLY A 24 -27.49 23.40 33.84
N ASP A 25 -28.25 22.38 33.45
CA ASP A 25 -28.22 21.02 34.04
C ASP A 25 -26.90 20.25 33.78
N SER A 26 -26.06 20.75 32.87
CA SER A 26 -24.74 20.18 32.56
C SER A 26 -23.72 21.31 32.36
N PRO A 27 -23.22 21.91 33.45
CA PRO A 27 -22.31 23.04 33.37
C PRO A 27 -20.95 22.60 32.82
N THR A 28 -20.42 23.35 31.85
CA THR A 28 -19.09 23.08 31.26
C THR A 28 -18.33 24.38 31.01
N LEU A 29 -17.03 24.36 31.26
CA LEU A 29 -16.12 25.45 30.97
C LEU A 29 -15.10 25.04 29.89
N PHE A 30 -14.82 25.94 28.94
CA PHE A 30 -13.75 25.77 27.96
C PHE A 30 -12.60 26.74 28.26
N VAL A 31 -11.37 26.31 27.97
CA VAL A 31 -10.19 27.20 28.01
C VAL A 31 -9.82 27.67 26.62
N ARG A 32 -9.21 28.85 26.51
CA ARG A 32 -8.70 29.37 25.23
C ARG A 32 -7.51 28.58 24.71
N ASP A 33 -6.64 28.17 25.63
CA ASP A 33 -5.43 27.42 25.33
C ASP A 33 -5.15 26.40 26.44
N ALA A 34 -4.57 25.27 26.07
CA ALA A 34 -4.30 24.13 26.94
C ALA A 34 -2.86 23.61 26.71
N LEU A 35 -1.89 24.34 27.26
CA LEU A 35 -0.48 24.01 27.12
C LEU A 35 0.01 23.04 28.23
N ASN A 36 0.63 21.93 27.83
CA ASN A 36 1.24 20.93 28.74
C ASN A 36 0.29 20.36 29.81
N ILE A 37 -1.01 20.34 29.53
CA ILE A 37 -2.03 19.78 30.40
C ILE A 37 -2.84 18.70 29.66
N ASP A 38 -3.32 17.74 30.44
CA ASP A 38 -4.31 16.76 30.04
C ASP A 38 -5.61 17.04 30.79
N ILE A 39 -6.72 17.11 30.06
CA ILE A 39 -8.06 17.23 30.63
C ILE A 39 -8.66 15.81 30.74
N SER A 40 -9.10 15.42 31.93
CA SER A 40 -9.71 14.10 32.17
C SER A 40 -11.15 14.04 31.63
N ALA A 41 -11.73 12.85 31.53
CA ALA A 41 -13.14 12.68 31.17
C ALA A 41 -14.11 13.35 32.17
N THR A 42 -13.69 13.54 33.43
CA THR A 42 -14.45 14.27 34.45
C THR A 42 -14.16 15.78 34.44
N GLY A 43 -13.38 16.27 33.46
CA GLY A 43 -12.99 17.66 33.31
C GLY A 43 -11.96 18.17 34.32
N LYS A 44 -11.15 17.30 34.95
CA LYS A 44 -10.05 17.69 35.84
C LYS A 44 -8.76 17.93 35.06
N LEU A 45 -7.94 18.86 35.54
CA LEU A 45 -6.62 19.15 34.97
C LEU A 45 -5.54 18.28 35.59
N HIS A 46 -4.68 17.76 34.73
CA HIS A 46 -3.42 17.13 35.12
C HIS A 46 -2.29 17.73 34.29
N LEU A 47 -1.14 18.01 34.92
CA LEU A 47 0.07 18.32 34.16
C LEU A 47 0.45 17.08 33.34
N ARG A 48 0.77 17.27 32.06
CA ARG A 48 1.22 16.16 31.21
C ARG A 48 2.51 15.58 31.78
N LYS A 49 2.56 14.26 31.93
CA LYS A 49 3.77 13.57 32.36
C LYS A 49 4.89 13.82 31.35
N GLY A 50 6.08 14.14 31.85
CA GLY A 50 7.28 14.24 31.00
C GLY A 50 7.65 12.89 30.38
N GLY A 51 8.57 12.93 29.42
CA GLY A 51 9.21 11.75 28.85
C GLY A 51 10.62 11.57 29.39
N GLU A 52 11.09 10.32 29.41
CA GLU A 52 12.50 9.98 29.64
C GLU A 52 13.12 9.54 28.30
N LEU A 53 14.38 9.94 28.06
CA LEU A 53 15.10 9.47 26.90
C LEU A 53 15.52 8.01 27.11
N VAL A 54 14.90 7.09 26.39
CA VAL A 54 15.16 5.64 26.50
C VAL A 54 16.25 5.14 25.55
N THR A 55 16.56 5.88 24.48
CA THR A 55 17.64 5.56 23.53
C THR A 55 18.08 6.81 22.76
N PRO A 56 19.38 6.97 22.46
CA PRO A 56 19.86 8.03 21.57
C PRO A 56 19.63 7.71 20.08
N LEU A 57 19.24 6.48 19.75
CA LEU A 57 18.99 6.05 18.37
C LEU A 57 17.71 6.69 17.83
N LYS A 58 17.78 7.22 16.61
CA LYS A 58 16.66 7.88 15.94
C LYS A 58 15.83 6.86 15.15
N TYR A 59 15.12 6.01 15.87
CA TYR A 59 14.16 5.12 15.24
C TYR A 59 13.00 5.92 14.62
N GLU A 60 12.69 5.60 13.38
CA GLU A 60 11.55 6.14 12.63
C GLU A 60 10.53 5.04 12.36
N ASN A 61 9.28 5.41 12.05
CA ASN A 61 8.23 4.46 11.63
C ASN A 61 8.05 3.26 12.57
N ILE A 62 8.15 3.50 13.88
CA ILE A 62 7.96 2.44 14.89
C ILE A 62 6.55 1.89 14.76
N TRP A 63 6.44 0.58 14.61
CA TRP A 63 5.18 -0.12 14.46
C TRP A 63 5.28 -1.50 15.08
N GLN A 64 4.29 -1.87 15.89
CA GLN A 64 4.20 -3.21 16.47
C GLN A 64 3.26 -4.06 15.62
N SER A 65 3.74 -5.23 15.21
CA SER A 65 2.94 -6.19 14.48
C SER A 65 1.85 -6.78 15.39
N PRO A 66 0.57 -6.69 15.02
CA PRO A 66 -0.50 -7.35 15.77
C PRO A 66 -0.40 -8.88 15.68
N LEU A 67 0.34 -9.41 14.70
CA LEU A 67 0.44 -10.85 14.43
C LEU A 67 1.44 -11.57 15.35
N HIS A 68 2.67 -11.05 15.47
CA HIS A 68 3.75 -11.69 16.22
C HIS A 68 4.22 -10.88 17.44
N GLN A 69 3.67 -9.68 17.65
CA GLN A 69 4.10 -8.70 18.67
C GLN A 69 5.52 -8.14 18.48
N ASP A 70 6.20 -8.50 17.39
CA ASP A 70 7.46 -7.89 16.96
C ASP A 70 7.29 -6.38 16.76
N VAL A 71 8.27 -5.61 17.24
CA VAL A 71 8.33 -4.17 17.02
C VAL A 71 9.32 -3.88 15.91
N PHE A 72 8.82 -3.32 14.82
CA PHE A 72 9.63 -2.87 13.69
C PHE A 72 9.87 -1.37 13.77
N ALA A 73 11.02 -0.95 13.27
CA ALA A 73 11.33 0.46 13.06
C ALA A 73 12.28 0.60 11.87
N THR A 74 12.51 1.83 11.43
CA THR A 74 13.58 2.14 10.50
C THR A 74 14.70 2.92 11.17
N LEU A 75 15.94 2.57 10.88
CA LEU A 75 17.13 3.30 11.31
C LEU A 75 18.03 3.55 10.08
N ASN A 76 18.20 4.82 9.69
CA ASN A 76 18.99 5.19 8.50
C ASN A 76 18.55 4.50 7.18
N GLY A 77 17.27 4.14 7.06
CA GLY A 77 16.70 3.45 5.89
C GLY A 77 16.75 1.92 5.97
N GLU A 78 17.37 1.36 7.00
CA GLU A 78 17.31 -0.06 7.32
C GLU A 78 16.04 -0.37 8.10
N LEU A 79 15.30 -1.39 7.69
CA LEU A 79 14.26 -2.00 8.51
C LEU A 79 14.93 -2.85 9.59
N VAL A 80 14.56 -2.59 10.83
CA VAL A 80 15.12 -3.28 11.99
C VAL A 80 14.01 -3.81 12.89
N ARG A 81 14.28 -4.93 13.56
CA ARG A 81 13.46 -5.42 14.67
C ARG A 81 14.01 -4.87 15.97
N VAL A 82 13.21 -4.11 16.71
CA VAL A 82 13.57 -3.42 17.94
C VAL A 82 13.11 -4.26 19.14
N ASN A 83 13.99 -4.43 20.12
CA ASN A 83 13.61 -4.91 21.44
C ASN A 83 13.11 -3.71 22.28
N PRO A 84 11.81 -3.62 22.63
CA PRO A 84 11.27 -2.44 23.32
C PRO A 84 11.71 -2.33 24.79
N GLN A 85 12.31 -3.37 25.38
CA GLN A 85 12.83 -3.33 26.75
C GLN A 85 14.25 -2.75 26.80
N THR A 86 15.11 -3.12 25.84
CA THR A 86 16.52 -2.69 25.80
C THR A 86 16.80 -1.61 24.78
N TRP A 87 15.87 -1.35 23.86
CA TRP A 87 16.03 -0.45 22.70
C TRP A 87 17.22 -0.77 21.80
N THR A 88 17.67 -2.03 21.82
CA THR A 88 18.60 -2.59 20.83
C THR A 88 17.83 -3.10 19.62
N SER A 89 18.50 -3.24 18.47
CA SER A 89 17.84 -3.70 17.25
C SER A 89 18.68 -4.62 16.39
N GLU A 90 17.99 -5.52 15.69
CA GLU A 90 18.53 -6.42 14.68
C GLU A 90 18.21 -5.87 13.27
N ASN A 91 19.22 -5.81 12.39
CA ASN A 91 19.03 -5.40 11.00
C ASN A 91 18.37 -6.53 10.19
N LEU A 92 17.35 -6.19 9.39
CA LEU A 92 16.65 -7.16 8.56
C LEU A 92 16.86 -6.91 7.06
N ALA A 93 16.65 -5.67 6.59
CA ALA A 93 16.80 -5.33 5.17
C ALA A 93 16.82 -3.81 4.94
N PHE A 94 17.48 -3.38 3.86
CA PHE A 94 17.44 -1.98 3.42
C PHE A 94 16.17 -1.66 2.62
N VAL A 95 15.20 -0.98 3.25
CA VAL A 95 13.89 -0.65 2.65
C VAL A 95 13.75 0.83 2.24
N GLY A 96 14.64 1.68 2.73
CA GLY A 96 14.66 3.11 2.46
C GLY A 96 13.64 3.91 3.29
N LYS A 97 12.94 4.85 2.64
CA LYS A 97 12.03 5.83 3.28
C LYS A 97 10.56 5.49 3.06
N ASN A 98 9.66 6.25 3.69
CA ASN A 98 8.19 6.13 3.56
C ASN A 98 7.66 4.75 3.98
N VAL A 99 8.16 4.22 5.10
CA VAL A 99 7.81 2.88 5.51
C VAL A 99 6.37 2.79 6.00
N ARG A 100 5.65 1.79 5.48
CA ARG A 100 4.28 1.44 5.88
C ARG A 100 4.17 -0.06 6.04
N PHE A 101 3.36 -0.47 6.99
CA PHE A 101 3.12 -1.86 7.31
C PHE A 101 1.64 -2.17 7.12
N GLU A 102 1.36 -3.35 6.57
CA GLU A 102 0.03 -3.95 6.54
C GLU A 102 0.14 -5.44 6.81
N VAL A 103 -0.83 -6.00 7.54
CA VAL A 103 -0.87 -7.43 7.81
C VAL A 103 -1.91 -8.06 6.89
N ILE A 104 -1.48 -9.01 6.05
CA ILE A 104 -2.34 -9.69 5.09
C ILE A 104 -1.97 -11.18 5.11
N ASN A 105 -2.96 -12.07 5.34
CA ASN A 105 -2.79 -13.53 5.30
C ASN A 105 -1.58 -14.06 6.10
N ASN A 106 -1.44 -13.62 7.36
CA ASN A 106 -0.32 -13.97 8.26
C ASN A 106 1.08 -13.53 7.78
N LEU A 107 1.17 -12.57 6.86
CA LEU A 107 2.40 -11.93 6.46
C LEU A 107 2.36 -10.43 6.78
N VAL A 108 3.51 -9.86 7.09
CA VAL A 108 3.67 -8.41 7.18
C VAL A 108 4.18 -7.91 5.84
N TYR A 109 3.33 -7.14 5.16
CA TYR A 109 3.69 -6.41 3.96
C TYR A 109 4.32 -5.09 4.36
N ILE A 110 5.42 -4.75 3.72
CA ILE A 110 6.22 -3.57 4.02
C ILE A 110 6.40 -2.78 2.73
N ASN A 111 5.96 -1.52 2.75
CA ASN A 111 6.30 -0.57 1.72
C ASN A 111 7.58 0.18 2.10
N GLY A 112 8.44 0.44 1.12
CA GLY A 112 9.55 1.36 1.27
C GLY A 112 9.94 2.01 -0.06
N SER A 113 10.78 3.03 -0.02
CA SER A 113 11.26 3.70 -1.24
C SER A 113 12.16 2.81 -2.10
N ARG A 114 12.56 1.63 -1.61
CA ARG A 114 13.31 0.62 -2.36
C ARG A 114 12.45 -0.51 -2.95
N GLY A 115 11.16 -0.51 -2.67
CA GLY A 115 10.23 -1.51 -3.21
C GLY A 115 9.18 -1.95 -2.18
N LEU A 116 8.47 -3.01 -2.53
CA LEU A 116 7.57 -3.71 -1.63
C LEU A 116 8.25 -4.98 -1.14
N PHE A 117 8.02 -5.31 0.12
CA PHE A 117 8.61 -6.49 0.77
C PHE A 117 7.54 -7.25 1.55
N SER A 118 7.80 -8.52 1.80
CA SER A 118 7.01 -9.35 2.69
C SER A 118 7.91 -9.96 3.76
N TYR A 119 7.39 -10.03 4.99
CA TYR A 119 8.00 -10.72 6.11
C TYR A 119 7.09 -11.83 6.61
N ASN A 120 7.65 -13.03 6.75
CA ASN A 120 6.93 -14.25 7.12
C ASN A 120 7.13 -14.68 8.59
N GLY A 121 7.73 -13.83 9.42
CA GLY A 121 8.13 -14.19 10.79
C GLY A 121 9.60 -14.61 10.94
N PHE A 122 10.30 -14.85 9.82
CA PHE A 122 11.70 -15.26 9.83
C PHE A 122 12.57 -14.40 8.90
N THR A 123 12.14 -14.22 7.66
CA THR A 123 12.93 -13.58 6.61
C THR A 123 12.14 -12.49 5.91
N ILE A 124 12.84 -11.44 5.50
CA ILE A 124 12.31 -10.43 4.58
C ILE A 124 12.67 -10.85 3.15
N SER A 125 11.72 -10.73 2.25
CA SER A 125 11.95 -10.93 0.82
C SER A 125 11.25 -9.83 0.01
N PRO A 126 11.79 -9.44 -1.15
CA PRO A 126 11.07 -8.57 -2.07
C PRO A 126 9.71 -9.21 -2.43
N LEU A 127 8.66 -8.40 -2.46
CA LEU A 127 7.33 -8.85 -2.84
C LEU A 127 7.25 -9.02 -4.36
N THR A 128 7.83 -8.08 -5.09
CA THR A 128 7.79 -8.06 -6.54
C THR A 128 8.96 -8.80 -7.17
N ILE A 129 8.77 -9.22 -8.41
CA ILE A 129 9.79 -9.77 -9.30
C ILE A 129 9.73 -8.90 -10.55
N ASP A 130 10.87 -8.41 -11.02
CA ASP A 130 10.91 -7.55 -12.19
C ASP A 130 10.45 -8.30 -13.46
N THR A 131 9.93 -7.55 -14.43
CA THR A 131 9.58 -8.12 -15.73
C THR A 131 10.86 -8.48 -16.49
N PRO A 132 11.01 -9.71 -17.00
CA PRO A 132 12.13 -10.06 -17.87
C PRO A 132 12.20 -9.17 -19.11
N ALA A 133 13.41 -8.92 -19.59
CA ALA A 133 13.61 -8.51 -20.97
C ALA A 133 13.09 -9.59 -21.93
N SER A 134 12.71 -9.20 -23.14
CA SER A 134 12.31 -10.19 -24.14
C SER A 134 13.48 -11.10 -24.52
N ALA A 135 13.19 -12.39 -24.70
CA ALA A 135 14.16 -13.35 -25.20
C ALA A 135 14.56 -13.03 -26.66
N LEU A 136 15.79 -13.41 -27.01
CA LEU A 136 16.28 -13.39 -28.40
C LEU A 136 15.93 -14.72 -29.06
N LEU A 137 15.36 -14.66 -30.26
CA LEU A 137 14.91 -15.83 -31.00
C LEU A 137 15.77 -16.02 -32.25
N GLN A 138 16.20 -17.26 -32.49
CA GLN A 138 16.90 -17.64 -33.70
C GLN A 138 16.25 -18.90 -34.29
N GLN A 139 16.03 -18.90 -35.60
CA GLN A 139 15.63 -20.11 -36.31
C GLN A 139 16.80 -21.10 -36.31
N ASP A 140 16.52 -22.35 -35.97
CA ASP A 140 17.48 -23.45 -36.01
C ASP A 140 16.88 -24.67 -36.72
N GLY A 141 17.71 -25.68 -36.96
CA GLY A 141 17.37 -26.93 -37.61
C GLY A 141 16.69 -27.96 -36.67
N ASN A 142 16.48 -29.17 -37.18
CA ASN A 142 16.19 -30.37 -36.38
C ASN A 142 14.94 -30.29 -35.49
N GLY A 143 13.87 -29.62 -35.95
CA GLY A 143 12.59 -29.56 -35.23
C GLY A 143 11.40 -29.72 -36.17
N THR A 144 10.22 -29.98 -35.62
CA THR A 144 9.00 -30.27 -36.38
C THR A 144 8.12 -29.04 -36.61
N LEU A 145 8.62 -27.83 -36.34
CA LEU A 145 7.86 -26.61 -36.56
C LEU A 145 7.68 -26.34 -38.05
N LYS A 146 6.52 -25.78 -38.41
CA LYS A 146 6.21 -25.39 -39.79
C LYS A 146 6.60 -23.94 -40.03
N THR A 147 6.75 -23.56 -41.30
CA THR A 147 7.00 -22.16 -41.69
C THR A 147 5.90 -21.23 -41.18
N GLY A 148 6.17 -19.96 -40.96
CA GLY A 148 5.19 -19.01 -40.44
C GLY A 148 5.65 -18.31 -39.18
N GLN A 149 4.78 -17.47 -38.65
CA GLN A 149 5.08 -16.63 -37.51
C GLN A 149 4.81 -17.34 -36.19
N TYR A 150 5.74 -17.18 -35.24
CA TYR A 150 5.58 -17.60 -33.85
C TYR A 150 5.95 -16.44 -32.93
N GLY A 151 5.22 -16.31 -31.84
CA GLY A 151 5.53 -15.40 -30.75
C GLY A 151 6.09 -16.16 -29.55
N VAL A 152 7.13 -15.63 -28.92
CA VAL A 152 7.69 -16.17 -27.68
C VAL A 152 7.79 -15.06 -26.65
N ALA A 153 7.43 -15.39 -25.41
CA ALA A 153 7.63 -14.53 -24.25
C ALA A 153 8.07 -15.36 -23.05
N ILE A 154 8.62 -14.70 -22.04
CA ILE A 154 9.11 -15.35 -20.83
C ILE A 154 8.61 -14.66 -19.57
N SER A 155 8.64 -15.35 -18.44
CA SER A 155 8.42 -14.78 -17.11
C SER A 155 9.41 -15.39 -16.12
N TRP A 156 9.75 -14.63 -15.08
CA TRP A 156 10.56 -15.12 -13.97
C TRP A 156 9.69 -15.79 -12.92
N LEU A 157 10.25 -16.78 -12.23
CA LEU A 157 9.60 -17.42 -11.09
C LEU A 157 10.51 -17.38 -9.87
N ARG A 158 9.92 -17.04 -8.73
CA ARG A 158 10.53 -17.14 -7.41
C ARG A 158 9.68 -18.11 -6.60
N ASN A 159 10.18 -19.33 -6.38
CA ASN A 159 9.49 -20.34 -5.57
C ASN A 159 8.03 -20.58 -5.99
N GLY A 160 7.76 -20.62 -7.29
CA GLY A 160 6.42 -20.82 -7.85
C GLY A 160 5.54 -19.57 -7.97
N VAL A 161 5.99 -18.41 -7.46
CA VAL A 161 5.36 -17.11 -7.75
C VAL A 161 5.92 -16.59 -9.07
N GLU A 162 5.03 -16.30 -10.01
CA GLU A 162 5.38 -15.84 -11.36
C GLU A 162 5.33 -14.31 -11.47
N SER A 163 6.29 -13.74 -12.20
CA SER A 163 6.34 -12.31 -12.51
C SER A 163 5.39 -11.95 -13.67
N ALA A 164 5.41 -10.68 -14.06
CA ALA A 164 4.80 -10.26 -15.32
C ALA A 164 5.48 -10.93 -16.52
N VAL A 165 4.71 -11.19 -17.58
CA VAL A 165 5.24 -11.76 -18.82
C VAL A 165 5.95 -10.66 -19.63
N SER A 166 7.12 -10.98 -20.18
CA SER A 166 7.88 -10.07 -21.06
C SER A 166 7.06 -9.62 -22.26
N ALA A 167 7.53 -8.58 -22.95
CA ALA A 167 7.01 -8.29 -24.28
C ALA A 167 7.26 -9.49 -25.22
N MET A 168 6.28 -9.77 -26.07
CA MET A 168 6.34 -10.88 -27.02
C MET A 168 7.30 -10.56 -28.16
N THR A 169 8.33 -11.38 -28.33
CA THR A 169 9.19 -11.38 -29.52
C THR A 169 8.58 -12.27 -30.58
N HIS A 170 8.58 -11.83 -31.83
CA HIS A 170 8.11 -12.65 -32.94
C HIS A 170 9.29 -13.13 -33.78
N ILE A 171 9.16 -14.34 -34.33
CA ILE A 171 10.07 -14.89 -35.32
C ILE A 171 9.27 -15.47 -36.47
N GLU A 172 9.70 -15.18 -37.69
CA GLU A 172 9.18 -15.79 -38.91
C GLU A 172 10.08 -16.97 -39.29
N LEU A 173 9.53 -18.18 -39.25
CA LEU A 173 10.25 -19.37 -39.68
C LEU A 173 10.09 -19.56 -41.19
N SER A 174 11.23 -19.60 -41.90
CA SER A 174 11.27 -19.79 -43.35
C SER A 174 11.98 -21.08 -43.72
N GLY A 175 11.37 -21.88 -44.60
CA GLY A 175 11.96 -23.11 -45.12
C GLY A 175 12.78 -22.84 -46.38
N GLN A 176 13.63 -23.79 -46.78
CA GLN A 176 14.44 -23.67 -48.02
C GLN A 176 13.64 -23.93 -49.32
N SER A 177 12.34 -24.22 -49.26
CA SER A 177 11.50 -24.48 -50.44
C SER A 177 10.06 -24.00 -50.27
N ASP A 178 9.42 -23.56 -51.36
CA ASP A 178 8.00 -23.13 -51.47
C ASP A 178 6.95 -24.20 -51.07
N TYR A 179 7.39 -25.39 -50.67
CA TYR A 179 6.52 -26.49 -50.25
C TYR A 179 6.71 -26.73 -48.74
N ASP A 180 5.59 -26.71 -48.00
CA ASP A 180 5.40 -26.77 -46.53
C ASP A 180 5.89 -28.09 -45.86
N GLN A 181 7.03 -28.66 -46.29
CA GLN A 181 7.43 -30.05 -46.01
C GLN A 181 8.85 -30.28 -45.45
N THR A 182 9.67 -29.26 -45.16
CA THR A 182 10.90 -29.52 -44.37
C THR A 182 10.57 -29.47 -42.88
N ASN A 183 10.31 -30.64 -42.29
CA ASN A 183 10.07 -30.86 -40.85
C ASN A 183 11.36 -30.74 -40.03
N ASP A 184 12.17 -29.71 -40.31
CA ASP A 184 13.47 -29.49 -39.66
C ASP A 184 13.61 -28.06 -39.13
N LEU A 185 12.52 -27.38 -38.76
CA LEU A 185 12.57 -26.04 -38.15
C LEU A 185 12.35 -26.11 -36.65
N SER A 186 13.20 -25.40 -35.91
CA SER A 186 13.07 -25.16 -34.48
C SER A 186 13.34 -23.70 -34.15
N ILE A 187 13.01 -23.29 -32.93
CA ILE A 187 13.35 -21.96 -32.42
C ILE A 187 14.34 -22.15 -31.28
N ASN A 188 15.56 -21.61 -31.42
CA ASN A 188 16.46 -21.44 -30.29
C ASN A 188 16.11 -20.14 -29.56
N VAL A 189 15.76 -20.25 -28.29
CA VAL A 189 15.42 -19.15 -27.40
C VAL A 189 16.62 -18.86 -26.51
N THR A 190 17.29 -17.73 -26.74
CA THR A 190 18.34 -17.24 -25.84
C THR A 190 17.72 -16.40 -24.73
N LEU A 191 17.89 -16.88 -23.50
CA LEU A 191 17.30 -16.30 -22.31
C LEU A 191 18.15 -15.12 -21.80
N PRO A 192 17.52 -14.01 -21.36
CA PRO A 192 18.26 -12.90 -20.79
C PRO A 192 18.83 -13.27 -19.42
N PHE A 193 19.90 -12.58 -19.03
CA PHE A 193 20.50 -12.76 -17.72
C PHE A 193 19.65 -12.14 -16.62
N CYS A 194 19.38 -12.89 -15.53
CA CYS A 194 18.68 -12.40 -14.35
C CYS A 194 19.68 -12.00 -13.26
N LEU A 195 19.59 -10.77 -12.77
CA LEU A 195 20.47 -10.23 -11.71
C LEU A 195 19.96 -10.50 -10.30
N ASP A 196 18.71 -10.96 -10.19
CA ASP A 196 18.06 -11.27 -8.92
C ASP A 196 18.34 -12.73 -8.54
N ASP A 197 19.17 -12.92 -7.52
CA ASP A 197 19.58 -14.24 -7.02
C ASP A 197 18.47 -15.02 -6.32
N THR A 198 17.34 -14.37 -6.04
CA THR A 198 16.17 -15.01 -5.46
C THR A 198 15.27 -15.67 -6.51
N VAL A 199 15.42 -15.32 -7.79
CA VAL A 199 14.68 -15.96 -8.89
C VAL A 199 15.23 -17.36 -9.12
N THR A 200 14.35 -18.36 -9.17
CA THR A 200 14.71 -19.78 -9.26
C THR A 200 14.59 -20.31 -10.69
N ASP A 201 13.53 -19.90 -11.39
CA ASP A 201 13.17 -20.48 -12.68
C ASP A 201 12.70 -19.41 -13.69
N VAL A 202 12.63 -19.81 -14.95
CA VAL A 202 12.04 -19.07 -16.06
C VAL A 202 10.96 -19.93 -16.71
N ALA A 203 9.77 -19.37 -16.91
CA ALA A 203 8.74 -19.97 -17.74
C ALA A 203 8.83 -19.38 -19.14
N ILE A 204 8.75 -20.26 -20.14
CA ILE A 204 8.74 -19.91 -21.55
C ILE A 204 7.33 -20.14 -22.08
N TYR A 205 6.81 -19.15 -22.79
CA TYR A 205 5.52 -19.17 -23.46
C TYR A 205 5.71 -19.03 -24.96
N VAL A 206 4.91 -19.76 -25.74
CA VAL A 206 4.95 -19.74 -27.20
C VAL A 206 3.53 -19.71 -27.76
N THR A 207 3.35 -19.04 -28.89
CA THR A 207 2.08 -19.06 -29.64
C THR A 207 2.00 -20.28 -30.56
N GLN A 208 0.79 -20.61 -31.00
CA GLN A 208 0.63 -21.49 -32.16
C GLN A 208 1.08 -20.79 -33.45
N ARG A 209 1.33 -21.56 -34.52
CA ARG A 209 1.65 -21.03 -35.86
C ARG A 209 0.64 -19.95 -36.27
N ASN A 210 1.11 -18.74 -36.55
CA ASN A 210 0.31 -17.56 -36.91
C ASN A 210 -0.77 -17.20 -35.87
N GLY A 211 -0.62 -17.63 -34.63
CA GLY A 211 -1.53 -17.34 -33.52
C GLY A 211 -1.03 -16.17 -32.66
N GLY A 212 -1.96 -15.54 -31.95
CA GLY A 212 -1.67 -14.41 -31.05
C GLY A 212 -1.65 -14.74 -29.56
N GLU A 213 -2.05 -15.96 -29.17
CA GLU A 213 -2.17 -16.35 -27.76
C GLU A 213 -0.95 -17.13 -27.29
N LEU A 214 -0.39 -16.73 -26.14
CA LEU A 214 0.75 -17.36 -25.50
C LEU A 214 0.31 -18.51 -24.60
N TYR A 215 0.90 -19.69 -24.83
CA TYR A 215 0.70 -20.87 -23.99
C TYR A 215 2.04 -21.36 -23.44
N LYS A 216 2.01 -21.89 -22.21
CA LYS A 216 3.22 -22.32 -21.51
C LYS A 216 3.88 -23.48 -22.26
N PHE A 217 5.11 -23.27 -22.73
CA PHE A 217 5.94 -24.29 -23.33
C PHE A 217 6.64 -25.14 -22.25
N GLY A 218 7.26 -24.48 -21.28
CA GLY A 218 8.02 -25.16 -20.24
C GLY A 218 8.52 -24.23 -19.14
N THR A 219 9.10 -24.81 -18.10
CA THR A 219 9.82 -24.09 -17.03
C THR A 219 11.22 -24.67 -16.92
N TYR A 220 12.22 -23.80 -16.84
CA TYR A 220 13.63 -24.16 -16.79
C TYR A 220 14.31 -23.41 -15.65
N PRO A 221 15.39 -23.94 -15.06
CA PRO A 221 16.17 -23.20 -14.08
C PRO A 221 16.67 -21.87 -14.66
N VAL A 222 16.71 -20.81 -13.84
CA VAL A 222 17.14 -19.47 -14.30
C VAL A 222 18.58 -19.44 -14.84
N SER A 223 19.41 -20.42 -14.48
CA SER A 223 20.78 -20.62 -14.99
C SER A 223 20.84 -21.14 -16.43
N THR A 224 19.69 -21.45 -17.05
CA THR A 224 19.61 -21.91 -18.44
C THR A 224 19.87 -20.74 -19.39
N ASN A 225 20.86 -20.87 -20.27
CA ASN A 225 21.17 -19.81 -21.24
C ASN A 225 20.31 -19.90 -22.50
N GLN A 226 20.03 -21.11 -22.97
CA GLN A 226 19.30 -21.36 -24.21
C GLN A 226 18.34 -22.54 -24.07
N VAL A 227 17.20 -22.44 -24.73
CA VAL A 227 16.20 -23.50 -24.84
C VAL A 227 15.78 -23.65 -26.29
N SER A 228 15.82 -24.86 -26.82
CA SER A 228 15.34 -25.15 -28.18
C SER A 228 13.90 -25.66 -28.16
N ILE A 229 13.05 -25.01 -28.94
CA ILE A 229 11.64 -25.39 -29.16
C ILE A 229 11.58 -26.20 -30.47
N HIS A 230 11.61 -27.53 -30.35
CA HIS A 230 11.55 -28.45 -31.49
C HIS A 230 10.11 -28.81 -31.90
N GLU A 231 9.15 -28.70 -30.98
CA GLU A 231 7.74 -28.97 -31.26
C GLU A 231 6.86 -28.15 -30.32
N ILE A 232 5.63 -27.86 -30.76
CA ILE A 232 4.61 -27.16 -29.95
C ILE A 232 3.30 -27.95 -29.90
N SER A 233 3.35 -29.25 -30.15
CA SER A 233 2.19 -30.14 -30.16
C SER A 233 1.50 -30.25 -28.79
N ARG A 234 2.24 -29.96 -27.71
CA ARG A 234 1.76 -30.01 -26.32
C ARG A 234 2.11 -28.71 -25.60
N LEU A 235 1.18 -27.76 -25.62
CA LEU A 235 1.29 -26.54 -24.83
C LEU A 235 0.45 -26.65 -23.56
N GLY A 236 0.94 -26.03 -22.50
CA GLY A 236 0.28 -25.94 -21.21
C GLY A 236 -0.78 -24.84 -21.17
N LYS A 237 -0.95 -24.24 -19.99
CA LYS A 237 -1.94 -23.18 -19.76
C LYS A 237 -1.55 -21.88 -20.47
N MET A 238 -2.55 -21.07 -20.81
CA MET A 238 -2.38 -19.72 -21.32
C MET A 238 -1.62 -18.85 -20.30
N ALA A 239 -0.80 -17.92 -20.78
CA ALA A 239 -0.05 -17.00 -19.93
C ALA A 239 -1.01 -16.01 -19.24
N GLN A 240 -1.12 -16.14 -17.91
CA GLN A 240 -2.12 -15.43 -17.10
C GLN A 240 -1.74 -13.97 -16.80
N PHE A 241 -0.44 -13.68 -16.69
CA PHE A 241 0.09 -12.37 -16.27
C PHE A 241 0.61 -11.52 -17.44
N GLN A 242 0.02 -11.68 -18.62
CA GLN A 242 0.28 -10.80 -19.76
C GLN A 242 -0.24 -9.38 -19.47
N HIS A 243 0.49 -8.38 -19.94
CA HIS A 243 0.14 -6.96 -19.82
C HIS A 243 0.05 -6.42 -18.38
N LEU A 244 0.54 -7.17 -17.40
CA LEU A 244 0.74 -6.70 -16.04
C LEU A 244 2.18 -6.21 -15.86
N SER A 245 2.40 -5.48 -14.77
CA SER A 245 3.72 -5.02 -14.35
C SER A 245 3.91 -5.26 -12.85
N PRO A 246 5.16 -5.21 -12.35
CA PRO A 246 5.45 -5.31 -10.93
C PRO A 246 4.78 -4.17 -10.13
N MET A 247 4.12 -4.50 -9.04
CA MET A 247 3.41 -3.53 -8.20
C MET A 247 4.40 -2.50 -7.60
N PRO A 248 4.25 -1.20 -7.90
CA PRO A 248 5.20 -0.20 -7.45
C PRO A 248 4.94 0.20 -6.00
N SER A 249 6.00 0.56 -5.29
CA SER A 249 5.91 1.18 -3.97
C SER A 249 5.40 2.62 -4.07
N GLY A 250 4.96 3.16 -2.93
CA GLY A 250 4.43 4.52 -2.82
C GLY A 250 4.80 5.20 -1.51
N LYS A 251 4.15 6.34 -1.22
CA LYS A 251 4.22 7.00 0.10
C LYS A 251 3.27 6.40 1.11
N PHE A 252 2.15 5.89 0.63
CA PHE A 252 1.16 5.18 1.43
C PHE A 252 0.96 3.79 0.85
N MET A 253 0.67 2.83 1.72
CA MET A 253 0.28 1.47 1.37
C MET A 253 -0.83 1.05 2.32
N LYS A 254 -1.89 0.46 1.78
CA LYS A 254 -3.02 -0.09 2.53
C LYS A 254 -3.52 -1.37 1.87
N TYR A 255 -4.32 -2.14 2.59
CA TYR A 255 -5.07 -3.28 2.05
C TYR A 255 -6.52 -2.89 1.85
N TRP A 256 -7.09 -3.27 0.71
CA TRP A 256 -8.51 -3.04 0.42
C TRP A 256 -9.04 -4.12 -0.53
N ASN A 257 -10.12 -4.79 -0.10
CA ASN A 257 -10.90 -5.75 -0.91
C ASN A 257 -10.06 -6.74 -1.75
N GLY A 258 -9.14 -7.47 -1.10
CA GLY A 258 -8.30 -8.45 -1.79
C GLY A 258 -7.21 -7.85 -2.67
N ARG A 259 -6.92 -6.54 -2.55
CA ARG A 259 -5.87 -5.84 -3.29
C ARG A 259 -4.97 -5.06 -2.34
N LEU A 260 -3.70 -4.95 -2.74
CA LEU A 260 -2.79 -3.98 -2.16
C LEU A 260 -2.97 -2.65 -2.90
N ILE A 261 -3.05 -1.56 -2.15
CA ILE A 261 -3.12 -0.22 -2.74
C ILE A 261 -1.87 0.55 -2.35
N THR A 262 -1.21 1.16 -3.32
CA THR A 262 -0.13 2.12 -3.09
C THR A 262 -0.50 3.48 -3.63
N ALA A 263 -0.11 4.53 -2.92
CA ALA A 263 -0.37 5.89 -3.35
C ALA A 263 0.91 6.71 -3.31
N ASP A 264 1.22 7.38 -4.41
CA ASP A 264 2.26 8.40 -4.48
C ASP A 264 1.78 9.60 -5.29
N ARG A 265 2.21 10.79 -4.86
CA ARG A 265 1.76 12.09 -5.41
C ARG A 265 0.24 12.14 -5.47
N ASN A 266 -0.37 12.13 -6.66
CA ASN A 266 -1.81 12.17 -6.88
C ASN A 266 -2.34 10.89 -7.54
N VAL A 267 -1.58 9.80 -7.54
CA VAL A 267 -1.98 8.54 -8.19
C VAL A 267 -2.11 7.45 -7.14
N ILE A 268 -3.24 6.75 -7.18
CA ILE A 268 -3.48 5.51 -6.44
C ILE A 268 -3.32 4.37 -7.44
N LYS A 269 -2.54 3.35 -7.09
CA LYS A 269 -2.35 2.13 -7.86
C LYS A 269 -2.91 0.96 -7.07
N PHE A 270 -3.52 0.02 -7.78
CA PHE A 270 -4.19 -1.15 -7.22
C PHE A 270 -3.54 -2.39 -7.79
N SER A 271 -3.10 -3.30 -6.92
CA SER A 271 -2.64 -4.61 -7.35
C SER A 271 -3.77 -5.41 -7.97
N GLU A 272 -3.44 -6.47 -8.69
CA GLU A 272 -4.41 -7.51 -9.04
C GLU A 272 -4.96 -8.21 -7.78
N PRO A 273 -6.20 -8.73 -7.82
CA PRO A 273 -6.79 -9.44 -6.69
C PRO A 273 -5.94 -10.65 -6.33
N MET A 274 -5.52 -10.76 -5.08
CA MET A 274 -4.69 -11.85 -4.55
C MET A 274 -3.30 -12.03 -5.21
N ALA A 275 -2.99 -11.28 -6.27
CA ALA A 275 -1.66 -11.17 -6.88
C ALA A 275 -1.06 -9.80 -6.52
N TYR A 276 -0.77 -9.62 -5.23
CA TYR A 276 -0.36 -8.33 -4.66
C TYR A 276 0.95 -7.77 -5.22
N HIS A 277 1.75 -8.62 -5.87
CA HIS A 277 3.02 -8.27 -6.50
C HIS A 277 2.86 -7.74 -7.94
N LEU A 278 1.65 -7.77 -8.52
CA LEU A 278 1.37 -7.33 -9.88
C LEU A 278 0.27 -6.29 -9.93
N TYR A 279 0.30 -5.43 -10.94
CA TYR A 279 -0.77 -4.50 -11.27
C TYR A 279 -0.92 -4.31 -12.78
N ASP A 280 -2.13 -3.96 -13.22
CA ASP A 280 -2.38 -3.52 -14.58
C ASP A 280 -2.01 -2.03 -14.72
N GLU A 281 -1.01 -1.71 -15.55
CA GLU A 281 -0.59 -0.33 -15.79
C GLU A 281 -1.62 0.52 -16.53
N ARG A 282 -2.47 -0.11 -17.33
CA ARG A 282 -3.45 0.57 -18.18
C ARG A 282 -4.72 0.89 -17.42
N HIS A 283 -5.09 0.04 -16.46
CA HIS A 283 -6.38 0.18 -15.77
C HIS A 283 -6.32 0.07 -14.24
N GLY A 284 -5.21 -0.41 -13.67
CA GLY A 284 -5.02 -0.61 -12.23
C GLY A 284 -4.59 0.66 -11.51
N TYR A 285 -5.02 1.83 -11.96
CA TYR A 285 -4.72 3.10 -11.30
C TYR A 285 -5.90 4.07 -11.34
N MET A 286 -5.87 5.02 -10.42
CA MET A 286 -6.79 6.14 -10.37
C MET A 286 -6.02 7.43 -10.10
N MET A 287 -6.27 8.46 -10.91
CA MET A 287 -5.70 9.78 -10.70
C MET A 287 -6.63 10.65 -9.87
N MET A 288 -6.06 11.26 -8.84
CA MET A 288 -6.70 12.26 -8.00
C MET A 288 -6.37 13.67 -8.52
N PRO A 289 -7.26 14.65 -8.35
CA PRO A 289 -7.05 16.02 -8.85
C PRO A 289 -5.92 16.78 -8.14
N GLN A 290 -5.56 16.34 -6.93
CA GLN A 290 -4.60 16.99 -6.03
C GLN A 290 -3.76 15.92 -5.34
N ARG A 291 -2.60 16.33 -4.79
CA ARG A 291 -1.68 15.43 -4.10
C ARG A 291 -2.37 14.78 -2.88
N ILE A 292 -2.19 13.48 -2.75
CA ILE A 292 -2.69 12.63 -1.67
C ILE A 292 -1.88 12.89 -0.40
N THR A 293 -2.60 13.07 0.70
CA THR A 293 -2.06 13.35 2.04
C THR A 293 -2.30 12.21 3.03
N PHE A 294 -3.29 11.35 2.76
CA PHE A 294 -3.45 10.03 3.39
C PHE A 294 -4.38 9.16 2.53
N ILE A 295 -4.34 7.84 2.77
CA ILE A 295 -5.33 6.89 2.26
C ILE A 295 -5.73 5.94 3.40
N GLN A 296 -7.03 5.75 3.59
CA GLN A 296 -7.56 4.89 4.64
C GLN A 296 -8.81 4.14 4.15
N PRO A 297 -8.65 2.87 3.77
CA PRO A 297 -9.77 1.97 3.54
C PRO A 297 -10.62 1.77 4.78
N VAL A 298 -11.93 1.65 4.54
CA VAL A 298 -13.00 1.29 5.48
C VAL A 298 -13.94 0.32 4.74
N ASP A 299 -14.93 -0.24 5.44
CA ASP A 299 -15.75 -1.33 4.86
C ASP A 299 -16.52 -0.92 3.60
N GLY A 300 -17.05 0.32 3.56
CA GLY A 300 -17.83 0.81 2.42
C GLY A 300 -17.02 1.52 1.34
N GLY A 301 -15.69 1.66 1.48
CA GLY A 301 -14.89 2.41 0.50
C GLY A 301 -13.53 2.86 1.01
N ILE A 302 -12.96 3.88 0.37
CA ILE A 302 -11.64 4.41 0.70
C ILE A 302 -11.74 5.91 0.94
N TRP A 303 -11.34 6.35 2.14
CA TRP A 303 -11.11 7.75 2.43
C TRP A 303 -9.75 8.17 1.88
N VAL A 304 -9.75 9.23 1.07
CA VAL A 304 -8.53 9.80 0.50
C VAL A 304 -8.45 11.27 0.89
N GLY A 305 -7.43 11.60 1.66
CA GLY A 305 -7.08 12.99 1.94
C GLY A 305 -6.28 13.57 0.78
N GLN A 306 -6.58 14.81 0.41
CA GLN A 306 -5.83 15.59 -0.56
C GLN A 306 -5.32 16.88 0.08
N THR A 307 -4.52 17.67 -0.64
CA THR A 307 -3.91 18.89 -0.09
C THR A 307 -4.91 19.99 0.26
N ASP A 308 -6.12 19.96 -0.30
CA ASP A 308 -7.15 20.99 -0.15
C ASP A 308 -8.49 20.43 0.35
N HIS A 309 -8.73 19.12 0.24
CA HIS A 309 -9.99 18.51 0.65
C HIS A 309 -9.90 17.00 0.93
N VAL A 310 -11.02 16.41 1.32
CA VAL A 310 -11.15 14.95 1.53
C VAL A 310 -12.23 14.38 0.63
N VAL A 311 -11.95 13.22 0.06
CA VAL A 311 -12.84 12.49 -0.84
C VAL A 311 -13.09 11.09 -0.32
N PHE A 312 -14.24 10.55 -0.67
CA PHE A 312 -14.61 9.18 -0.42
C PHE A 312 -14.80 8.45 -1.74
N LEU A 313 -14.03 7.39 -1.94
CA LEU A 313 -14.11 6.52 -3.11
C LEU A 313 -14.98 5.32 -2.76
N THR A 314 -16.00 5.05 -3.57
CA THR A 314 -16.91 3.91 -3.42
C THR A 314 -16.93 3.08 -4.68
N GLY A 315 -16.97 1.76 -4.54
CA GLY A 315 -16.95 0.80 -5.66
C GLY A 315 -16.31 -0.50 -5.20
N SER A 316 -16.43 -1.56 -5.99
CA SER A 316 -15.81 -2.86 -5.68
C SER A 316 -14.52 -3.11 -6.45
N GLN A 317 -14.29 -2.36 -7.53
CA GLN A 317 -13.11 -2.44 -8.39
C GLN A 317 -12.62 -1.05 -8.80
N PRO A 318 -11.32 -0.89 -9.15
CA PRO A 318 -10.77 0.41 -9.54
C PRO A 318 -11.50 1.10 -10.70
N LYS A 319 -11.96 0.32 -11.69
CA LYS A 319 -12.67 0.82 -12.88
C LYS A 319 -14.05 1.43 -12.55
N ASP A 320 -14.70 0.90 -11.53
CA ASP A 320 -16.07 1.29 -11.15
C ASP A 320 -16.10 2.26 -9.96
N MET A 321 -14.93 2.69 -9.49
CA MET A 321 -14.85 3.56 -8.33
C MET A 321 -15.39 4.95 -8.66
N THR A 322 -16.39 5.37 -7.88
CA THR A 322 -16.98 6.70 -7.96
C THR A 322 -16.34 7.62 -6.93
N TYR A 323 -16.10 8.85 -7.35
CA TYR A 323 -15.50 9.89 -6.56
C TYR A 323 -16.57 10.79 -5.93
N THR A 324 -16.57 10.93 -4.60
CA THR A 324 -17.42 11.91 -3.91
C THR A 324 -16.58 12.82 -3.02
N ARG A 325 -16.60 14.13 -3.31
CA ARG A 325 -16.01 15.14 -2.41
C ARG A 325 -16.88 15.28 -1.17
N LYS A 326 -16.27 15.20 0.02
CA LYS A 326 -17.01 15.19 1.30
C LYS A 326 -16.66 16.34 2.24
N SER A 327 -15.41 16.83 2.21
CA SER A 327 -14.98 17.98 3.00
C SER A 327 -14.42 19.07 2.11
N THR A 328 -14.44 20.32 2.56
CA THR A 328 -13.70 21.44 1.96
C THR A 328 -12.44 21.82 2.74
N GLN A 329 -12.23 21.22 3.92
CA GLN A 329 -11.05 21.46 4.73
C GLN A 329 -9.95 20.46 4.41
N ALA A 330 -8.73 20.98 4.27
CA ALA A 330 -7.55 20.17 4.06
C ALA A 330 -7.24 19.35 5.32
N PRO A 331 -7.06 18.02 5.19
CA PRO A 331 -6.52 17.23 6.28
C PRO A 331 -5.02 17.51 6.48
N ILE A 332 -4.58 17.42 7.72
CA ILE A 332 -3.17 17.45 8.07
C ILE A 332 -2.50 16.17 7.53
N TYR A 333 -1.37 16.34 6.84
CA TYR A 333 -0.65 15.28 6.17
C TYR A 333 -0.33 14.12 7.11
N ASP A 334 -0.70 12.89 6.71
CA ASP A 334 -0.35 11.64 7.41
C ASP A 334 -0.90 11.54 8.86
N SER A 335 -1.94 12.32 9.17
CA SER A 335 -2.64 12.31 10.47
C SER A 335 -3.67 11.18 10.59
N CYS A 336 -3.98 10.49 9.50
CA CYS A 336 -5.10 9.55 9.48
C CYS A 336 -4.75 8.21 10.12
N ILE A 337 -5.68 7.69 10.93
CA ILE A 337 -5.64 6.34 11.50
C ILE A 337 -7.00 5.66 11.36
N LEU A 338 -6.97 4.33 11.35
CA LEU A 338 -8.17 3.50 11.48
C LEU A 338 -8.55 3.40 12.95
N VAL A 339 -9.82 3.65 13.27
CA VAL A 339 -10.39 3.51 14.60
C VAL A 339 -11.71 2.75 14.53
N ASP A 340 -12.01 2.01 15.58
CA ASP A 340 -13.31 1.36 15.75
C ASP A 340 -14.38 2.40 16.06
N ALA A 341 -15.54 2.32 15.40
CA ALA A 341 -16.71 3.18 15.64
C ALA A 341 -17.10 3.22 17.12
N ASP A 342 -17.03 2.09 17.82
CA ASP A 342 -17.43 1.96 19.23
C ASP A 342 -16.59 2.85 20.17
N LEU A 343 -15.43 3.32 19.71
CA LEU A 343 -14.54 4.18 20.46
C LEU A 343 -14.81 5.68 20.29
N VAL A 344 -15.58 6.07 19.27
CA VAL A 344 -15.74 7.47 18.86
C VAL A 344 -17.12 8.08 19.18
N GLY A 345 -18.06 7.28 19.71
CA GLY A 345 -19.34 7.72 20.28
C GLY A 345 -20.58 7.07 19.65
N ASP A 346 -21.73 7.20 20.31
CA ASP A 346 -22.97 6.42 20.05
C ASP A 346 -23.67 6.70 18.71
N ASP A 347 -23.32 7.78 18.01
CA ASP A 347 -23.97 8.21 16.75
C ASP A 347 -23.33 7.61 15.47
N VAL A 348 -22.39 6.68 15.63
CA VAL A 348 -21.73 5.98 14.51
C VAL A 348 -22.23 4.54 14.46
N SER A 349 -22.46 4.00 13.27
CA SER A 349 -22.87 2.60 13.09
C SER A 349 -21.93 1.66 13.85
N GLN A 350 -22.45 1.00 14.88
CA GLN A 350 -21.72 0.07 15.75
C GLN A 350 -21.04 -1.03 14.92
N ASN A 351 -19.83 -1.44 15.33
CA ASN A 351 -19.00 -2.46 14.67
C ASN A 351 -18.44 -2.12 13.27
N ALA A 352 -18.26 -0.83 12.93
CA ALA A 352 -17.65 -0.43 11.66
C ALA A 352 -16.28 0.25 11.88
N ASN A 353 -15.31 -0.06 11.02
CA ASN A 353 -14.05 0.67 11.00
C ASN A 353 -14.24 2.06 10.40
N CYS A 354 -13.72 3.08 11.08
CA CYS A 354 -13.81 4.48 10.68
C CYS A 354 -12.42 5.10 10.48
N ALA A 355 -12.31 6.03 9.54
CA ALA A 355 -11.10 6.82 9.34
C ALA A 355 -11.16 8.06 10.23
N LEU A 356 -10.18 8.27 11.10
CA LEU A 356 -10.05 9.49 11.88
C LEU A 356 -8.81 10.25 11.40
N TRP A 357 -8.94 11.55 11.15
CA TRP A 357 -7.82 12.42 10.79
C TRP A 357 -7.92 13.78 11.50
N LEU A 358 -6.83 14.53 11.46
CA LEU A 358 -6.76 15.89 11.98
C LEU A 358 -6.94 16.89 10.83
N ALA A 359 -7.75 17.93 11.03
CA ALA A 359 -7.92 19.06 10.14
C ALA A 359 -7.71 20.38 10.91
N GLU A 360 -7.79 21.51 10.22
CA GLU A 360 -7.60 22.84 10.82
C GLU A 360 -8.54 23.11 12.02
N ASN A 361 -9.75 22.57 11.95
CA ASN A 361 -10.78 22.71 12.97
C ASN A 361 -10.83 21.54 13.97
N GLY A 362 -9.76 20.73 14.06
CA GLY A 362 -9.65 19.59 14.98
C GLY A 362 -9.91 18.24 14.32
N PHE A 363 -10.24 17.24 15.15
CA PHE A 363 -10.45 15.87 14.69
C PHE A 363 -11.74 15.71 13.88
N VAL A 364 -11.62 14.98 12.79
CA VAL A 364 -12.69 14.63 11.86
C VAL A 364 -12.74 13.12 11.72
N LEU A 365 -13.96 12.57 11.74
CA LEU A 365 -14.24 11.16 11.52
C LEU A 365 -14.96 10.96 10.20
N GLY A 366 -14.46 10.04 9.39
CA GLY A 366 -15.11 9.51 8.21
C GLY A 366 -15.60 8.09 8.48
N THR A 367 -16.90 7.90 8.37
CA THR A 367 -17.58 6.62 8.60
C THR A 367 -17.44 5.66 7.41
N ALA A 368 -17.78 4.39 7.61
CA ALA A 368 -17.82 3.39 6.52
C ALA A 368 -18.83 3.73 5.41
N THR A 369 -19.88 4.49 5.71
CA THR A 369 -20.91 4.90 4.73
C THR A 369 -20.56 6.19 3.97
N GLY A 370 -19.38 6.76 4.21
CA GLY A 370 -18.96 8.00 3.58
C GLY A 370 -19.51 9.27 4.23
N GLN A 371 -20.05 9.20 5.45
CA GLN A 371 -20.46 10.38 6.23
C GLN A 371 -19.30 10.93 7.05
N ILE A 372 -19.32 12.25 7.29
CA ILE A 372 -18.30 12.96 8.07
C ILE A 372 -18.91 13.49 9.37
N THR A 373 -18.17 13.34 10.48
CA THR A 373 -18.46 13.97 11.77
C THR A 373 -17.27 14.83 12.19
N GLN A 374 -17.51 16.09 12.53
CA GLN A 374 -16.48 17.03 13.00
C GLN A 374 -16.67 17.32 14.49
N TYR A 375 -15.80 16.79 15.35
CA TYR A 375 -15.99 16.85 16.81
C TYR A 375 -15.79 18.25 17.40
N HIS A 376 -14.99 19.08 16.74
CA HIS A 376 -14.55 20.37 17.26
C HIS A 376 -14.95 21.55 16.36
N ALA A 377 -15.89 21.33 15.43
CA ALA A 377 -16.39 22.37 14.55
C ALA A 377 -16.92 23.56 15.36
N GLY A 378 -16.49 24.77 14.99
CA GLY A 378 -16.86 26.01 15.68
C GLY A 378 -16.25 26.18 17.08
N LYS A 379 -15.37 25.27 17.52
CA LYS A 379 -14.64 25.36 18.79
C LYS A 379 -13.14 25.48 18.59
N LEU A 380 -12.58 24.73 17.64
CA LEU A 380 -11.16 24.76 17.32
C LEU A 380 -10.93 25.34 15.91
N GLN A 381 -9.84 26.08 15.76
CA GLN A 381 -9.32 26.58 14.49
C GLN A 381 -7.79 26.77 14.55
N GLY A 382 -7.15 26.92 13.39
CA GLY A 382 -5.74 27.29 13.27
C GLY A 382 -4.75 26.15 13.46
N ILE A 383 -5.21 24.89 13.48
CA ILE A 383 -4.31 23.73 13.53
C ILE A 383 -3.65 23.58 12.16
N THR A 384 -2.32 23.67 12.10
CA THR A 384 -1.56 23.51 10.86
C THR A 384 -0.26 22.77 11.14
N ALA A 385 0.19 21.95 10.19
CA ALA A 385 1.44 21.21 10.27
C ALA A 385 1.91 20.80 8.89
N LYS A 386 3.23 20.60 8.73
CA LYS A 386 3.79 20.03 7.50
C LYS A 386 3.72 18.51 7.52
N LEU A 387 3.94 17.92 8.70
CA LEU A 387 3.90 16.49 8.92
C LEU A 387 3.13 16.20 10.20
N SER A 388 2.55 15.02 10.28
CA SER A 388 1.95 14.55 11.51
C SER A 388 1.99 13.03 11.64
N ARG A 389 1.77 12.55 12.85
CA ARG A 389 1.52 11.15 13.17
C ARG A 389 0.47 11.08 14.25
N SER A 390 -0.59 10.33 13.99
CA SER A 390 -1.58 10.00 15.01
C SER A 390 -1.37 8.60 15.52
N VAL A 391 -1.52 8.43 16.83
CA VAL A 391 -1.50 7.14 17.51
C VAL A 391 -2.65 7.07 18.51
N ARG A 392 -3.14 5.86 18.74
CA ARG A 392 -4.15 5.60 19.77
C ARG A 392 -3.47 5.02 21.01
N LEU A 393 -3.76 5.61 22.17
CA LEU A 393 -3.36 5.11 23.48
C LEU A 393 -4.62 4.89 24.32
N GLY A 394 -5.11 3.65 24.37
CA GLY A 394 -6.39 3.32 25.00
C GLY A 394 -7.55 4.03 24.31
N ARG A 395 -8.26 4.90 25.04
CA ARG A 395 -9.36 5.75 24.52
C ARG A 395 -8.91 7.15 24.07
N ARG A 396 -7.62 7.44 24.08
CA ARG A 396 -7.07 8.74 23.66
C ARG A 396 -6.43 8.63 22.28
N ILE A 397 -6.66 9.65 21.47
CA ILE A 397 -5.90 9.88 20.24
C ILE A 397 -4.87 10.97 20.53
N ILE A 398 -3.62 10.71 20.17
CA ILE A 398 -2.53 11.67 20.28
C ILE A 398 -2.01 11.89 18.87
N THR A 399 -1.99 13.14 18.44
CA THR A 399 -1.38 13.53 17.16
C THR A 399 -0.17 14.40 17.45
N THR A 400 0.99 13.97 17.00
CA THR A 400 2.18 14.81 16.94
C THR A 400 2.17 15.54 15.61
N VAL A 401 2.49 16.84 15.66
CA VAL A 401 2.54 17.73 14.50
C VAL A 401 3.91 18.41 14.45
N THR A 402 4.49 18.53 13.25
CA THR A 402 5.81 19.14 13.01
C THR A 402 5.86 20.01 11.77
#